data_AF-A0A1I0SRA6-F1
#
_entry.id   AF-A0A1I0SRA6-F1
#
_cell.length_a   1.000
_cell.length_b   1.000
_cell.length_c   1.000
_cell.angle_alpha   90.00
_cell.angle_beta   90.00
_cell.angle_gamma   90.00
#
_symmetry.space_group_name_H-M   'P 1'
#
loop_
_entity.id
_entity.type
_entity.pdbx_description
1 polymer ?
#
loop_
_entity_poly.entity_id
_entity_poly.type
_entity_poly.pdbx_seq_one_letter_code
_entity_poly.pdbx_strand_id
1 'polypeptide(L)'
;MQTGKEAAVRLFGFSLWYLSAHLISKLGNIAIEEAYLGTAEQALSTKTPPWQLLIGIILSEIMLSLAWIILFLVCAAAMIGFSDIWKGTLALIGNIAVFCGISLLGMIGIGVFILGLSFRLKQVGAVTEVLLYYLLMFSGFFLSPKLLPSVFHILNSLSPLSWAVQGMRAGWQALVPASLVSCFWILVGASILRWQWNWARKTGRLGSYV
;
A
#
# COMPACT_ATOMS: atom_id res chain seq x y z
N MET A 1 25.60 -12.54 11.91
CA MET A 1 25.78 -11.16 11.42
C MET A 1 24.86 -10.94 10.22
N GLN A 2 23.82 -10.11 10.36
CA GLN A 2 23.04 -9.70 9.18
C GLN A 2 23.97 -8.93 8.23
N THR A 3 23.98 -9.31 6.96
CA THR A 3 24.69 -8.51 5.95
C THR A 3 23.97 -7.16 5.82
N GLY A 4 24.70 -6.05 5.64
CA GLY A 4 24.09 -4.72 5.49
C GLY A 4 23.00 -4.65 4.41
N LYS A 5 23.11 -5.50 3.36
CA LYS A 5 22.08 -5.68 2.33
C LYS A 5 20.77 -6.25 2.89
N GLU A 6 20.85 -7.27 3.75
CA GLU A 6 19.67 -7.87 4.37
C GLU A 6 18.96 -6.89 5.31
N ALA A 7 19.74 -6.12 6.08
CA ALA A 7 19.20 -5.04 6.91
C ALA A 7 18.47 -3.98 6.05
N ALA A 8 19.07 -3.54 4.95
CA ALA A 8 18.43 -2.58 4.03
C ALA A 8 17.10 -3.15 3.47
N VAL A 9 17.09 -4.37 2.95
CA VAL A 9 15.85 -5.00 2.43
C VAL A 9 14.75 -5.05 3.49
N ARG A 10 15.10 -5.40 4.72
CA ARG A 10 14.16 -5.47 5.85
C ARG A 10 13.60 -4.09 6.22
N LEU A 11 14.46 -3.08 6.33
CA LEU A 11 14.06 -1.72 6.67
C LEU A 11 13.17 -1.10 5.60
N PHE A 12 13.60 -1.15 4.33
CA PHE A 12 12.81 -0.57 3.24
C PHE A 12 11.53 -1.36 2.95
N GLY A 13 11.56 -2.69 3.09
CA GLY A 13 10.36 -3.52 2.99
C GLY A 13 9.33 -3.18 4.05
N PHE A 14 9.76 -3.01 5.31
CA PHE A 14 8.88 -2.57 6.40
C PHE A 14 8.36 -1.14 6.19
N SER A 15 9.23 -0.20 5.81
CA SER A 15 8.81 1.19 5.53
C SER A 15 7.77 1.27 4.41
N LEU A 16 7.94 0.48 3.35
CA LEU A 16 6.98 0.39 2.25
C LEU A 16 5.65 -0.21 2.72
N TRP A 17 5.70 -1.28 3.53
CA TRP A 17 4.49 -1.85 4.12
C TRP A 17 3.77 -0.82 4.99
N TYR A 18 4.49 -0.13 5.88
CA TYR A 18 3.92 0.87 6.79
C TYR A 18 3.23 1.98 6.01
N LEU A 19 3.91 2.56 5.01
CA LEU A 19 3.35 3.56 4.11
C LEU A 19 2.06 3.07 3.44
N SER A 20 2.11 1.85 2.91
CA SER A 20 1.00 1.25 2.19
C SER A 20 -0.17 0.93 3.11
N ALA A 21 0.11 0.52 4.35
CA ALA A 21 -0.89 0.20 5.35
C ALA A 21 -1.69 1.44 5.75
N HIS A 22 -1.00 2.55 6.02
CA HIS A 22 -1.63 3.84 6.27
C HIS A 22 -2.50 4.30 5.08
N LEU A 23 -1.94 4.21 3.87
CA LEU A 23 -2.66 4.60 2.66
C LEU A 23 -3.92 3.76 2.40
N ILE A 24 -3.83 2.43 2.50
CA ILE A 24 -4.98 1.55 2.30
C ILE A 24 -6.04 1.79 3.38
N SER A 25 -5.65 1.91 4.64
CA SER A 25 -6.57 2.22 5.75
C SER A 25 -7.27 3.56 5.55
N LYS A 26 -6.53 4.60 5.18
CA LYS A 26 -7.11 5.92 4.92
C LYS A 26 -8.10 5.88 3.76
N LEU A 27 -7.73 5.24 2.65
CA LEU A 27 -8.62 5.10 1.49
C LEU A 27 -9.85 4.23 1.79
N GLY A 28 -9.71 3.18 2.59
CA GLY A 28 -10.83 2.34 2.98
C GLY A 28 -11.84 3.06 3.87
N ASN A 29 -11.37 3.96 4.73
CA ASN A 29 -12.22 4.63 5.71
C ASN A 29 -12.72 6.01 5.28
N ILE A 30 -12.12 6.66 4.28
CA ILE A 30 -12.44 8.06 3.98
C ILE A 30 -13.91 8.30 3.64
N ALA A 31 -14.57 7.41 2.89
CA ALA A 31 -15.99 7.56 2.60
C ALA A 31 -16.85 7.52 3.87
N ILE A 32 -16.44 6.69 4.84
CA ILE A 32 -17.12 6.54 6.13
C ILE A 32 -16.81 7.75 7.02
N GLU A 33 -15.56 8.19 7.07
CA GLU A 33 -15.13 9.37 7.83
C GLU A 33 -15.85 10.63 7.37
N GLU A 34 -15.92 10.88 6.05
CA GLU A 34 -16.62 12.03 5.48
C GLU A 34 -18.12 11.98 5.73
N ALA A 35 -18.74 10.80 5.68
CA ALA A 35 -20.16 10.63 6.00
C ALA A 35 -20.43 10.87 7.48
N TYR A 36 -19.56 10.37 8.36
CA TYR A 36 -19.66 10.55 9.81
C TYR A 36 -19.46 12.01 10.24
N LEU A 37 -18.51 12.72 9.61
CA LEU A 37 -18.25 14.14 9.86
C LEU A 37 -19.31 15.06 9.22
N GLY A 38 -20.24 14.53 8.42
CA GLY A 38 -21.25 15.32 7.70
C GLY A 38 -20.66 16.15 6.54
N THR A 39 -19.41 15.88 6.14
CA THR A 39 -18.69 16.59 5.08
C THR A 39 -18.79 15.90 3.72
N ALA A 40 -19.37 14.70 3.64
CA ALA A 40 -19.57 13.98 2.39
C ALA A 40 -20.33 14.81 1.33
N GLU A 41 -21.39 15.54 1.72
CA GLU A 41 -22.11 16.41 0.78
C GLU A 41 -21.27 17.58 0.29
N GLN A 42 -20.42 18.14 1.16
CA GLN A 42 -19.48 19.19 0.78
C GLN A 42 -18.45 18.64 -0.21
N ALA A 43 -17.85 17.48 0.06
CA ALA A 43 -16.90 16.82 -0.83
C ALA A 43 -17.49 16.53 -2.21
N LEU A 44 -18.74 16.06 -2.26
CA LEU A 44 -19.47 15.73 -3.50
C LEU A 44 -19.98 16.96 -4.28
N SER A 45 -20.22 18.07 -3.59
CA SER A 45 -20.67 19.35 -4.19
C SER A 45 -19.51 20.25 -4.63
N THR A 46 -18.26 19.89 -4.32
CA THR A 46 -17.11 20.65 -4.79
C THR A 46 -17.02 20.65 -6.31
N LYS A 47 -16.46 21.74 -6.88
CA LYS A 47 -16.15 21.83 -8.31
C LYS A 47 -14.97 20.94 -8.72
N THR A 48 -14.24 20.40 -7.74
CA THR A 48 -13.04 19.60 -7.95
C THR A 48 -13.43 18.19 -8.38
N PRO A 49 -12.88 17.66 -9.48
CA PRO A 49 -13.20 16.31 -9.89
C PRO A 49 -12.72 15.29 -8.85
N PRO A 50 -13.46 14.18 -8.61
CA PRO A 50 -13.16 13.22 -7.55
C PRO A 50 -11.74 12.62 -7.60
N TRP A 51 -11.16 12.47 -8.79
CA TRP A 51 -9.80 11.95 -8.94
C TRP A 51 -8.73 12.91 -8.41
N GLN A 52 -8.96 14.23 -8.49
CA GLN A 52 -8.02 15.22 -7.93
C GLN A 52 -8.06 15.21 -6.41
N LEU A 53 -9.26 15.08 -5.82
CA LEU A 53 -9.42 14.89 -4.38
C LEU A 53 -8.67 13.63 -3.92
N LEU A 54 -8.88 12.51 -4.61
CA LEU A 54 -8.22 11.23 -4.32
C LEU A 54 -6.69 11.34 -4.38
N ILE A 55 -6.14 12.00 -5.40
CA ILE A 55 -4.69 12.23 -5.49
C ILE A 55 -4.21 13.10 -4.33
N GLY A 56 -4.95 14.17 -3.98
CA GLY A 56 -4.64 15.02 -2.84
C GLY A 56 -4.56 14.25 -1.53
N ILE A 57 -5.52 13.34 -1.29
CA ILE A 57 -5.56 12.45 -0.12
C ILE A 57 -4.37 11.48 -0.12
N ILE A 58 -4.07 10.86 -1.26
CA ILE A 58 -2.93 9.94 -1.39
C ILE A 58 -1.62 10.68 -1.09
N LEU A 59 -1.42 11.86 -1.67
CA LEU A 59 -0.21 12.63 -1.47
C LEU A 59 -0.08 13.13 -0.01
N SER A 60 -1.16 13.62 0.60
CA SER A 60 -1.13 14.06 1.99
C SER A 60 -0.81 12.92 2.94
N GLU A 61 -1.41 11.74 2.74
CA GLU A 61 -1.15 10.55 3.56
C GLU A 61 0.29 10.06 3.39
N ILE A 62 0.83 10.08 2.17
CA ILE A 62 2.24 9.73 1.92
C ILE A 62 3.15 10.72 2.65
N MET A 63 2.92 12.03 2.51
CA MET A 63 3.75 13.06 3.17
C MET A 63 3.74 12.92 4.69
N LEU A 64 2.57 12.67 5.30
CA LEU A 64 2.46 12.45 6.74
C LEU A 64 3.16 11.15 7.18
N SER A 65 2.98 10.08 6.42
CA SER A 65 3.62 8.78 6.71
C SER A 65 5.14 8.83 6.59
N LEU A 66 5.69 9.67 5.71
CA LEU A 66 7.13 9.85 5.56
C LEU A 66 7.79 10.36 6.85
N ALA A 67 7.12 11.21 7.63
CA ALA A 67 7.66 11.68 8.91
C ALA A 67 7.90 10.51 9.89
N TRP A 68 6.96 9.58 9.96
CA TRP A 68 7.08 8.37 10.77
C TRP A 68 8.15 7.41 10.25
N ILE A 69 8.26 7.28 8.92
CA ILE A 69 9.31 6.46 8.29
C ILE A 69 10.70 7.02 8.56
N ILE A 70 10.87 8.35 8.50
CA ILE A 70 12.14 9.01 8.84
C ILE A 70 12.49 8.73 10.30
N LEU A 71 11.54 8.89 11.23
CA LEU A 71 11.75 8.59 12.65
C LEU A 71 12.16 7.12 12.85
N PHE A 72 11.46 6.19 12.20
CA PHE A 72 11.78 4.77 12.22
C PHE A 72 13.20 4.48 11.72
N LEU A 73 13.61 5.08 10.59
CA LEU A 73 14.95 4.90 10.03
C LEU A 73 16.05 5.49 10.93
N VAL A 74 15.78 6.61 11.61
CA VAL A 74 16.70 7.19 12.60
C VAL A 74 16.88 6.23 13.78
N CYS A 75 15.79 5.69 14.33
CA CYS A 75 15.86 4.69 15.41
C CYS A 75 16.60 3.42 14.95
N ALA A 76 16.33 2.92 13.74
CA ALA A 76 17.02 1.77 13.18
C ALA A 76 18.52 2.02 13.01
N ALA A 77 18.91 3.21 12.56
CA ALA A 77 20.32 3.61 12.43
C ALA A 77 21.02 3.71 13.79
N ALA A 78 20.32 4.15 14.83
CA ALA A 78 20.86 4.17 16.19
C ALA A 78 21.08 2.76 16.76
N MET A 79 20.23 1.79 16.41
CA MET A 79 20.33 0.41 16.91
C MET A 79 21.32 -0.48 16.14
N ILE A 80 21.30 -0.39 14.80
CA ILE A 80 22.07 -1.28 13.91
C ILE A 80 23.43 -0.67 13.53
N GLY A 81 23.53 0.66 13.57
CA GLY A 81 24.71 1.40 13.11
C GLY A 81 24.51 2.00 11.72
N PHE A 82 24.75 3.30 11.59
CA PHE A 82 24.55 4.05 10.35
C PHE A 82 25.41 3.53 9.19
N SER A 83 26.65 3.12 9.45
CA SER A 83 27.59 2.65 8.42
C SER A 83 27.11 1.39 7.70
N ASP A 84 26.48 0.46 8.42
CA ASP A 84 26.06 -0.82 7.86
C ASP A 84 24.78 -0.66 7.02
N ILE A 85 23.85 0.16 7.48
CA ILE A 85 22.65 0.54 6.72
C ILE A 85 23.05 1.32 5.47
N TRP A 86 23.96 2.28 5.58
CA TRP A 86 24.38 3.11 4.45
C TRP A 86 25.02 2.27 3.34
N LYS A 87 25.98 1.40 3.68
CA LYS A 87 26.62 0.49 2.71
C LYS A 87 25.62 -0.45 2.04
N GLY A 88 24.68 -1.01 2.81
CA GLY A 88 23.62 -1.87 2.31
C GLY A 88 22.67 -1.14 1.35
N THR A 89 22.29 0.07 1.70
CA THR A 89 21.38 0.93 0.92
C THR A 89 22.04 1.35 -0.38
N LEU A 90 23.28 1.84 -0.34
CA LEU A 90 24.02 2.27 -1.52
C LEU A 90 24.17 1.13 -2.54
N ALA A 91 24.42 -0.09 -2.06
CA ALA A 91 24.55 -1.28 -2.90
C ALA A 91 23.23 -1.71 -3.58
N LEU A 92 22.08 -1.27 -3.06
CA LEU A 92 20.74 -1.68 -3.53
C LEU A 92 19.88 -0.50 -3.99
N ILE A 93 20.41 0.72 -4.05
CA ILE A 93 19.60 1.94 -4.21
C ILE A 93 18.75 1.93 -5.47
N GLY A 94 19.29 1.43 -6.59
CA GLY A 94 18.54 1.29 -7.85
C GLY A 94 17.37 0.30 -7.72
N ASN A 95 17.60 -0.85 -7.07
CA ASN A 95 16.55 -1.84 -6.83
C ASN A 95 15.51 -1.28 -5.86
N ILE A 96 15.92 -0.65 -4.76
CA ILE A 96 15.02 -0.07 -3.76
C ILE A 96 14.12 0.97 -4.43
N ALA A 97 14.69 1.93 -5.17
CA ALA A 97 13.93 3.00 -5.80
C ALA A 97 12.86 2.46 -6.78
N VAL A 98 13.26 1.54 -7.66
CA VAL A 98 12.36 0.99 -8.69
C VAL A 98 11.29 0.09 -8.07
N PHE A 99 11.70 -0.88 -7.23
CA PHE A 99 10.75 -1.85 -6.69
C PHE A 99 9.83 -1.26 -5.63
N CYS A 100 10.30 -0.33 -4.80
CA CYS A 100 9.41 0.39 -3.88
C CYS A 100 8.43 1.27 -4.66
N GLY A 101 8.86 1.98 -5.70
CA GLY A 101 7.98 2.81 -6.52
C GLY A 101 6.89 2.01 -7.23
N ILE A 102 7.27 0.95 -7.95
CA ILE A 102 6.32 0.09 -8.66
C ILE A 102 5.35 -0.57 -7.69
N SER A 103 5.86 -1.07 -6.56
CA SER A 103 5.01 -1.75 -5.58
C SER A 103 4.07 -0.79 -4.88
N LEU A 104 4.52 0.44 -4.56
CA LEU A 104 3.67 1.48 -4.00
C LEU A 104 2.49 1.80 -4.94
N LEU A 105 2.72 1.87 -6.25
CA LEU A 105 1.64 2.04 -7.23
C LEU A 105 0.63 0.88 -7.18
N GLY A 106 1.10 -0.36 -7.06
CA GLY A 106 0.23 -1.53 -6.87
C GLY A 106 -0.56 -1.47 -5.57
N MET A 107 0.08 -1.04 -4.48
CA MET A 107 -0.55 -0.87 -3.16
C MET A 107 -1.59 0.26 -3.17
N ILE A 108 -1.35 1.34 -3.92
CA ILE A 108 -2.36 2.37 -4.18
C ILE A 108 -3.56 1.76 -4.92
N GLY A 109 -3.32 0.90 -5.92
CA GLY A 109 -4.39 0.16 -6.60
C GLY A 109 -5.25 -0.67 -5.63
N ILE A 110 -4.63 -1.35 -4.67
CA ILE A 110 -5.33 -2.06 -3.59
C ILE A 110 -6.14 -1.07 -2.72
N GLY A 111 -5.55 0.06 -2.32
CA GLY A 111 -6.28 1.06 -1.53
C GLY A 111 -7.49 1.63 -2.26
N VAL A 112 -7.37 1.88 -3.57
CA VAL A 112 -8.48 2.31 -4.44
C VAL A 112 -9.56 1.22 -4.57
N PHE A 113 -9.16 -0.05 -4.66
CA PHE A 113 -10.08 -1.19 -4.62
C PHE A 113 -10.89 -1.21 -3.31
N ILE A 114 -10.22 -1.08 -2.17
CA ILE A 114 -10.85 -1.05 -0.85
C ILE A 114 -11.79 0.16 -0.70
N LEU A 115 -11.39 1.35 -1.17
CA LEU A 115 -12.27 2.52 -1.26
C LEU A 115 -13.53 2.23 -2.09
N GLY A 116 -13.39 1.56 -3.25
CA GLY A 116 -14.54 1.16 -4.05
C GLY A 116 -15.51 0.27 -3.27
N LEU A 117 -14.97 -0.67 -2.48
CA LEU A 117 -15.79 -1.55 -1.64
C LEU A 117 -16.48 -0.81 -0.48
N SER A 118 -15.87 0.25 0.07
CA SER A 118 -16.42 0.96 1.23
C SER A 118 -17.72 1.71 0.93
N PHE A 119 -18.00 2.03 -0.33
CA PHE A 119 -19.31 2.56 -0.73
C PHE A 119 -20.47 1.58 -0.53
N ARG A 120 -20.20 0.28 -0.43
CA ARG A 120 -21.25 -0.75 -0.30
C ARG A 120 -21.15 -1.55 0.98
N LEU A 121 -19.93 -1.83 1.44
CA LEU A 121 -19.67 -2.67 2.60
C LEU A 121 -19.40 -1.78 3.83
N LYS A 122 -20.14 -2.00 4.92
CA LYS A 122 -20.00 -1.23 6.17
C LYS A 122 -18.82 -1.69 7.03
N GLN A 123 -18.29 -2.89 6.81
CA GLN A 123 -17.20 -3.49 7.59
C GLN A 123 -15.85 -3.50 6.85
N VAL A 124 -15.61 -2.52 5.98
CA VAL A 124 -14.36 -2.47 5.19
C VAL A 124 -13.13 -2.27 6.06
N GLY A 125 -13.25 -1.62 7.22
CA GLY A 125 -12.16 -1.50 8.19
C GLY A 125 -11.61 -2.88 8.61
N ALA A 126 -12.48 -3.80 9.04
CA ALA A 126 -12.07 -5.15 9.44
C ALA A 126 -11.44 -5.95 8.29
N VAL A 127 -12.01 -5.84 7.08
CA VAL A 127 -11.43 -6.48 5.87
C VAL A 127 -10.05 -5.90 5.55
N THR A 128 -9.89 -4.58 5.71
CA THR A 128 -8.63 -3.89 5.50
C THR A 128 -7.58 -4.35 6.49
N GLU A 129 -7.91 -4.44 7.78
CA GLU A 129 -6.98 -4.93 8.80
C GLU A 129 -6.48 -6.35 8.52
N VAL A 130 -7.40 -7.27 8.20
CA VAL A 130 -7.05 -8.66 7.84
C VAL A 130 -6.12 -8.69 6.62
N LEU A 131 -6.42 -7.88 5.60
CA LEU A 131 -5.57 -7.75 4.42
C LEU A 131 -4.18 -7.21 4.76
N LEU A 132 -4.08 -6.20 5.64
CA LEU A 132 -2.81 -5.60 6.04
C LEU A 132 -1.93 -6.56 6.84
N TYR A 133 -2.52 -7.34 7.75
CA TYR A 133 -1.81 -8.41 8.45
C TYR A 133 -1.33 -9.50 7.50
N TYR A 134 -2.18 -9.91 6.55
CA TYR A 134 -1.79 -10.84 5.50
C TYR A 134 -0.59 -10.30 4.70
N LEU A 135 -0.66 -9.06 4.22
CA LEU A 135 0.42 -8.44 3.46
C LEU A 135 1.71 -8.35 4.26
N LEU A 136 1.64 -8.01 5.54
CA LEU A 136 2.82 -7.96 6.41
C LEU A 136 3.47 -9.34 6.54
N MET A 137 2.67 -10.34 6.90
CA MET A 137 3.13 -11.69 7.25
C MET A 137 3.75 -12.40 6.03
N PHE A 138 3.13 -12.25 4.86
CA PHE A 138 3.48 -13.01 3.66
C PHE A 138 4.35 -12.25 2.66
N SER A 139 4.64 -10.96 2.89
CA SER A 139 5.52 -10.12 2.04
C SER A 139 6.94 -10.65 1.78
N GLY A 140 7.42 -11.65 2.53
CA GLY A 140 8.79 -12.13 2.41
C GLY A 140 9.81 -11.38 3.28
N PHE A 141 9.36 -10.36 4.02
CA PHE A 141 10.16 -9.58 4.98
C PHE A 141 10.44 -10.38 6.26
N PHE A 142 9.40 -10.87 6.94
CA PHE A 142 9.52 -11.64 8.19
C PHE A 142 9.75 -13.14 7.95
N LEU A 143 8.97 -13.73 7.04
CA LEU A 143 9.08 -15.14 6.69
C LEU A 143 9.73 -15.31 5.33
N SER A 144 10.64 -16.28 5.23
CA SER A 144 11.16 -16.68 3.92
C SER A 144 10.03 -17.30 3.10
N PRO A 145 9.86 -16.93 1.82
CA PRO A 145 8.84 -17.53 0.95
C PRO A 145 8.94 -19.05 0.84
N LYS A 146 10.13 -19.63 1.09
CA LYS A 146 10.36 -21.09 1.06
C LYS A 146 9.66 -21.86 2.19
N LEU A 147 9.25 -21.16 3.25
CA LEU A 147 8.58 -21.76 4.41
C LEU A 147 7.05 -21.71 4.29
N LEU A 148 6.53 -21.16 3.19
CA LEU A 148 5.10 -20.99 2.99
C LEU A 148 4.48 -22.25 2.37
N PRO A 149 3.29 -22.68 2.81
CA PRO A 149 2.51 -23.69 2.10
C PRO A 149 2.18 -23.26 0.67
N SER A 150 2.04 -24.23 -0.25
CA SER A 150 1.76 -24.04 -1.69
C SER A 150 0.62 -23.04 -1.98
N VAL A 151 -0.45 -23.06 -1.18
CA VAL A 151 -1.60 -22.15 -1.33
C VAL A 151 -1.19 -20.68 -1.16
N PHE A 152 -0.30 -20.38 -0.22
CA PHE A 152 0.16 -19.02 0.03
C PHE A 152 1.13 -18.51 -1.03
N HIS A 153 1.76 -19.37 -1.82
CA HIS A 153 2.62 -18.93 -2.92
C HIS A 153 1.84 -18.19 -4.01
N ILE A 154 0.64 -18.65 -4.33
CA ILE A 154 -0.23 -18.00 -5.31
C ILE A 154 -0.65 -16.63 -4.79
N LEU A 155 -1.14 -16.56 -3.55
CA LEU A 155 -1.55 -15.30 -2.95
C LEU A 155 -0.38 -14.31 -2.81
N ASN A 156 0.83 -14.82 -2.56
CA ASN A 156 2.03 -14.00 -2.47
C ASN A 156 2.45 -13.46 -3.84
N SER A 157 2.25 -14.24 -4.91
CA SER A 157 2.51 -13.79 -6.29
C SER A 157 1.57 -12.66 -6.75
N LEU A 158 0.43 -12.48 -6.09
CA LEU A 158 -0.47 -11.35 -6.33
C LEU A 158 -0.17 -10.14 -5.45
N SER A 159 0.78 -10.22 -4.51
CA SER A 159 1.10 -9.13 -3.61
C SER A 159 2.17 -8.21 -4.22
N PRO A 160 1.88 -6.91 -4.47
CA PRO A 160 2.89 -5.95 -4.90
C PRO A 160 4.06 -5.88 -3.90
N LEU A 161 3.76 -5.95 -2.60
CA LEU A 161 4.75 -5.89 -1.53
C LEU A 161 5.73 -7.08 -1.57
N SER A 162 5.25 -8.27 -1.92
CA SER A 162 6.12 -9.43 -2.12
C SER A 162 7.13 -9.23 -3.24
N TRP A 163 6.66 -8.70 -4.36
CA TRP A 163 7.52 -8.37 -5.49
C TRP A 163 8.50 -7.25 -5.17
N ALA A 164 8.16 -6.34 -4.26
CA ALA A 164 9.11 -5.35 -3.74
C ALA A 164 10.31 -6.04 -3.08
N VAL A 165 10.05 -6.96 -2.14
CA VAL A 165 11.09 -7.66 -1.39
C VAL A 165 11.88 -8.61 -2.30
N GLN A 166 11.20 -9.33 -3.17
CA GLN A 166 11.84 -10.20 -4.15
C GLN A 166 12.72 -9.41 -5.11
N GLY A 167 12.25 -8.26 -5.63
CA GLY A 167 13.03 -7.41 -6.52
C GLY A 167 14.24 -6.77 -5.85
N MET A 168 14.12 -6.37 -4.58
CA MET A 168 15.28 -5.90 -3.82
C MET A 168 16.35 -7.00 -3.61
N ARG A 169 15.95 -8.28 -3.54
CA ARG A 169 16.87 -9.43 -3.34
C ARG A 169 17.42 -10.02 -4.65
N ALA A 170 16.55 -10.27 -5.62
CA ALA A 170 16.85 -10.95 -6.88
C ALA A 170 17.18 -9.98 -8.03
N GLY A 171 16.92 -8.69 -7.85
CA GLY A 171 17.18 -7.65 -8.84
C GLY A 171 16.17 -7.65 -9.99
N TRP A 172 16.64 -7.27 -11.17
CA TRP A 172 15.81 -6.91 -12.33
C TRP A 172 14.95 -8.03 -12.92
N GLN A 173 15.22 -9.29 -12.59
CA GLN A 173 14.38 -10.42 -13.03
C GLN A 173 12.93 -10.30 -12.51
N ALA A 174 12.74 -9.66 -11.35
CA ALA A 174 11.42 -9.43 -10.77
C ALA A 174 10.67 -8.22 -11.38
N LEU A 175 11.29 -7.45 -12.27
CA LEU A 175 10.72 -6.18 -12.76
C LEU A 175 9.41 -6.39 -13.53
N VAL A 176 9.41 -7.34 -14.46
CA VAL A 176 8.24 -7.66 -15.28
C VAL A 176 7.07 -8.15 -14.42
N PRO A 177 7.22 -9.18 -13.56
CA PRO A 177 6.10 -9.63 -12.73
C PRO A 177 5.63 -8.55 -11.74
N ALA A 178 6.54 -7.78 -11.13
CA ALA A 178 6.18 -6.66 -10.25
C ALA A 178 5.31 -5.63 -10.98
N SER A 179 5.70 -5.25 -12.19
CA SER A 179 4.99 -4.25 -12.99
C SER A 179 3.61 -4.76 -13.43
N LEU A 180 3.51 -6.03 -13.84
CA LEU A 180 2.24 -6.65 -14.22
C LEU A 180 1.26 -6.71 -13.05
N VAL A 181 1.74 -7.11 -11.86
CA VAL A 181 0.90 -7.19 -10.66
C VAL A 181 0.46 -5.81 -10.19
N SER A 182 1.34 -4.81 -10.21
CA SER A 182 0.94 -3.44 -9.88
C SER A 182 -0.06 -2.87 -10.88
N CYS A 183 0.15 -3.08 -12.18
CA CYS A 183 -0.79 -2.67 -13.22
C CYS A 183 -2.16 -3.35 -13.05
N PHE A 184 -2.16 -4.66 -12.78
CA PHE A 184 -3.37 -5.42 -12.48
C PHE A 184 -4.17 -4.79 -11.33
N TRP A 185 -3.53 -4.49 -10.20
CA TRP A 185 -4.22 -3.90 -9.05
C TRP A 185 -4.74 -2.48 -9.31
N ILE A 186 -4.01 -1.67 -10.08
CA ILE A 186 -4.48 -0.34 -10.49
C ILE A 186 -5.73 -0.46 -11.37
N LEU A 187 -5.71 -1.35 -12.36
CA LEU A 187 -6.83 -1.55 -13.27
C LEU A 187 -8.06 -2.11 -12.55
N VAL A 188 -7.86 -3.11 -11.69
CA VAL A 188 -8.95 -3.70 -10.88
C VAL A 188 -9.50 -2.67 -9.91
N GLY A 189 -8.64 -1.95 -9.19
CA GLY A 189 -9.04 -0.90 -8.26
C GLY A 189 -9.84 0.20 -8.95
N ALA A 190 -9.34 0.74 -10.05
CA ALA A 190 -10.03 1.78 -10.81
C ALA A 190 -11.39 1.29 -11.37
N SER A 191 -11.45 0.05 -11.86
CA SER A 191 -12.68 -0.55 -12.40
C SER A 191 -13.74 -0.72 -11.32
N ILE A 192 -13.36 -1.27 -10.16
CA ILE A 192 -14.26 -1.48 -9.03
C ILE A 192 -14.70 -0.14 -8.45
N LEU A 193 -13.79 0.81 -8.27
CA LEU A 193 -14.14 2.15 -7.82
C LEU A 193 -15.17 2.80 -8.75
N ARG A 194 -14.93 2.78 -10.06
CA ARG A 194 -15.86 3.36 -11.05
C ARG A 194 -17.23 2.69 -11.01
N TRP A 195 -17.25 1.36 -10.90
CA TRP A 195 -18.50 0.61 -10.83
C TRP A 195 -19.30 0.94 -9.56
N GLN A 196 -18.65 0.89 -8.40
CA GLN A 196 -19.29 1.12 -7.11
C GLN A 196 -19.69 2.60 -6.92
N TRP A 197 -18.89 3.53 -7.42
CA TRP A 197 -19.22 4.96 -7.46
C TRP A 197 -20.51 5.22 -8.25
N ASN A 198 -20.63 4.64 -9.45
CA ASN A 198 -21.82 4.79 -10.28
C ASN A 198 -23.06 4.16 -9.63
N TRP A 199 -22.89 3.02 -8.94
CA TRP A 199 -23.96 2.41 -8.16
C TRP A 199 -24.41 3.33 -7.01
N ALA A 200 -23.47 3.80 -6.19
CA ALA A 200 -23.76 4.66 -5.05
C ALA A 200 -24.45 5.97 -5.45
N ARG A 201 -24.05 6.55 -6.59
CA ARG A 201 -24.73 7.71 -7.21
C ARG A 201 -26.18 7.41 -7.57
N LYS A 202 -26.45 6.27 -8.22
CA LYS A 202 -27.80 5.90 -8.66
C LYS A 202 -28.73 5.61 -7.48
N THR A 203 -28.20 5.09 -6.39
CA THR A 203 -28.99 4.72 -5.20
C THR A 203 -29.09 5.83 -4.15
N GLY A 204 -28.45 6.99 -4.36
CA GLY A 204 -28.44 8.08 -3.38
C GLY A 204 -27.73 7.74 -2.07
N ARG A 205 -26.80 6.78 -2.09
CA ARG A 205 -26.12 6.26 -0.88
C ARG A 205 -24.73 6.85 -0.64
N LEU A 206 -24.35 7.88 -1.39
CA LEU A 206 -23.05 8.54 -1.22
C LEU A 206 -22.96 9.39 0.06
N GLY A 207 -24.08 9.87 0.58
CA GLY A 207 -24.14 10.69 1.80
C GLY A 207 -24.96 10.09 2.95
N SER A 208 -25.65 8.97 2.73
CA SER A 208 -26.48 8.34 3.75
C SER A 208 -25.74 7.19 4.44
N TYR A 209 -25.41 7.40 5.71
CA TYR A 209 -24.87 6.37 6.60
C TYR A 209 -25.96 5.81 7.52
N VAL A 210 -27.03 5.29 6.91
CA VAL A 210 -28.09 4.52 7.60
C VAL A 210 -28.27 3.18 6.90
#